data_AF-A0A9Q9B630-F1
#
_entry.id   AF-A0A9Q9B630-F1
#
_cell.length_a   1.000
_cell.length_b   1.000
_cell.length_c   1.000
_cell.angle_alpha   90.00
_cell.angle_beta   90.00
_cell.angle_gamma   90.00
#
_symmetry.space_group_name_H-M   'P 1'
#
loop_
_entity.id
_entity.type
_entity.pdbx_description
1 polymer ?
#
loop_
_entity_poly.entity_id
_entity_poly.type
_entity_poly.pdbx_seq_one_letter_code
_entity_poly.pdbx_strand_id
1 'polypeptide(L)'
;MSSYSTLHPPGSPSDWKIEARIQRWNWKSTPEERFCRNSQTLHSSSSKELIPNVVHFVLLAEEGQQAELDYARFLAIKAAIIRMDAREIKLHTYGLNNANQWWPKLKNHVTLVTLNRNKIYAPYNHPISHLDLPGPSPIRHDPPGHPPP
;
A
#
# COMPACT_ATOMS: atom_id res chain seq x y z
N MET A 1 -22.07 7.66 29.34
CA MET A 1 -22.66 8.02 28.03
C MET A 1 -21.67 7.65 26.95
N SER A 2 -21.85 6.47 26.35
CA SER A 2 -20.95 5.94 25.33
C SER A 2 -21.44 6.41 23.96
N SER A 3 -20.66 7.25 23.28
CA SER A 3 -21.00 7.74 21.94
C SER A 3 -20.58 6.68 20.93
N TYR A 4 -21.54 5.90 20.45
CA TYR A 4 -21.33 5.00 19.32
C TYR A 4 -21.12 5.85 18.06
N SER A 5 -19.90 5.83 17.53
CA SER A 5 -19.61 6.38 16.21
C SER A 5 -20.40 5.59 15.18
N THR A 6 -21.38 6.24 14.57
CA THR A 6 -22.21 5.69 13.50
C THR A 6 -21.32 5.40 12.30
N LEU A 7 -21.03 4.12 12.04
CA LEU A 7 -20.44 3.68 10.79
C LEU A 7 -21.45 3.97 9.68
N HIS A 8 -21.12 4.92 8.80
CA HIS A 8 -21.94 5.22 7.63
C HIS A 8 -22.00 3.99 6.71
N PRO A 9 -23.16 3.71 6.10
CA PRO A 9 -23.28 2.65 5.11
C PRO A 9 -22.39 2.99 3.89
N PRO A 10 -21.71 2.01 3.29
CA PRO A 10 -20.96 2.23 2.06
C PRO A 10 -21.92 2.69 0.96
N GLY A 11 -21.67 3.88 0.38
CA GLY A 11 -22.47 4.44 -0.71
C GLY A 11 -23.18 5.76 -0.39
N SER A 12 -22.69 6.55 0.57
CA SER A 12 -23.27 7.86 0.85
C SER A 12 -22.97 8.87 -0.28
N PRO A 13 -23.84 9.86 -0.52
CA PRO A 13 -23.62 10.91 -1.53
C PRO A 13 -22.35 11.77 -1.32
N SER A 14 -21.69 11.66 -0.16
CA SER A 14 -20.40 12.29 0.15
C SER A 14 -19.21 11.48 -0.37
N ASP A 15 -19.33 10.16 -0.45
CA ASP A 15 -18.22 9.26 -0.77
C ASP A 15 -17.78 9.43 -2.23
N TRP A 16 -18.73 9.47 -3.17
CA TRP A 16 -18.42 9.67 -4.59
C TRP A 16 -17.77 11.03 -4.86
N LYS A 17 -18.09 12.07 -4.08
CA LYS A 17 -17.47 13.40 -4.23
C LYS A 17 -16.01 13.37 -3.78
N ILE A 18 -15.72 12.67 -2.67
CA ILE A 18 -14.35 12.46 -2.17
C ILE A 18 -13.56 11.62 -3.17
N GLU A 19 -14.12 10.50 -3.64
CA GLU A 19 -13.50 9.64 -4.64
C GLU A 19 -13.25 10.38 -5.96
N ALA A 20 -14.23 11.11 -6.47
CA ALA A 20 -14.08 11.92 -7.68
C ALA A 20 -13.01 13.00 -7.49
N ARG A 21 -12.91 13.60 -6.30
CA ARG A 21 -11.86 14.59 -5.99
C ARG A 21 -10.48 13.94 -5.99
N ILE A 22 -10.33 12.74 -5.41
CA ILE A 22 -9.06 12.00 -5.41
C ILE A 22 -8.71 11.58 -6.84
N GLN A 23 -9.67 11.10 -7.63
CA GLN A 23 -9.42 10.66 -9.00
C GLN A 23 -9.04 11.83 -9.93
N ARG A 24 -9.69 13.00 -9.80
CA ARG A 24 -9.41 14.22 -10.57
C ARG A 24 -8.16 14.99 -10.13
N TRP A 25 -7.55 14.61 -9.01
CA TRP A 25 -6.35 15.27 -8.50
C TRP A 25 -5.20 15.18 -9.52
N ASN A 26 -4.64 16.33 -9.89
CA ASN A 26 -3.77 16.55 -11.05
C ASN A 26 -2.29 16.14 -10.83
N TRP A 27 -2.04 15.19 -9.91
CA TRP A 27 -0.71 14.67 -9.58
C TRP A 27 0.31 15.72 -9.12
N LYS A 28 -0.14 16.92 -8.73
CA LYS A 28 0.72 17.98 -8.22
C LYS A 28 0.38 18.28 -6.76
N SER A 29 1.40 18.54 -5.96
CA SER A 29 1.22 19.04 -4.60
C SER A 29 0.61 20.44 -4.63
N THR A 30 -0.31 20.74 -3.70
CA THR A 30 -0.81 22.10 -3.53
C THR A 30 0.28 23.01 -2.91
N PRO A 31 0.13 24.34 -2.96
CA PRO A 31 1.02 25.26 -2.24
C PRO A 31 1.13 24.93 -0.74
N GLU A 32 0.02 24.58 -0.10
CA GLU A 32 -0.05 24.23 1.33
C GLU A 32 0.72 22.93 1.62
N GLU A 33 0.53 21.89 0.80
CA GLU A 33 1.25 20.62 0.93
C GLU A 33 2.77 20.83 0.78
N ARG A 34 3.18 21.68 -0.16
CA ARG A 34 4.60 22.05 -0.32
C ARG A 34 5.14 22.83 0.88
N PHE A 35 4.35 23.76 1.42
CA PHE A 35 4.72 24.54 2.60
C PHE A 35 4.98 23.62 3.81
N CYS A 36 4.05 22.71 4.12
CA CYS A 36 4.20 21.75 5.21
C CYS A 36 5.43 20.83 5.04
N ARG A 37 5.74 20.41 3.80
CA ARG A 37 6.90 19.57 3.49
C ARG A 37 8.21 20.33 3.70
N ASN A 38 8.28 21.57 3.21
CA ASN A 38 9.48 22.40 3.33
C ASN A 38 9.76 22.78 4.79
N SER A 39 8.73 22.95 5.62
CA SER A 39 8.91 23.16 7.06
C SER A 39 9.53 21.96 7.79
N GLN A 40 9.34 20.73 7.29
CA GLN A 40 9.97 19.53 7.87
C GLN A 40 11.45 19.42 7.48
N THR A 41 11.82 19.86 6.27
CA THR A 41 13.21 19.82 5.80
C THR A 41 14.14 20.80 6.50
N LEU A 42 13.60 21.86 7.13
CA LEU A 42 14.38 22.87 7.87
C LEU A 42 15.06 22.32 9.14
N HIS A 43 14.67 21.13 9.63
CA HIS A 43 15.23 20.53 10.85
C HIS A 43 16.32 19.48 10.61
N SER A 44 16.67 19.15 9.35
CA SER A 44 17.65 18.09 9.03
C SER A 44 18.97 18.67 8.51
N SER A 45 19.60 19.53 9.31
CA SER A 45 20.87 20.19 8.98
C SER A 45 22.12 19.43 9.44
N SER A 46 22.09 18.10 9.52
CA SER A 46 23.28 17.31 9.87
C SER A 46 23.43 16.02 9.06
N SER A 47 24.33 16.08 8.07
CA SER A 47 25.29 15.03 7.68
C SER A 47 24.87 13.57 7.91
N LYS A 48 23.79 13.12 7.28
CA LYS A 48 23.54 11.70 7.03
C LYS A 48 23.10 11.53 5.60
N GLU A 49 23.66 10.53 4.92
CA GLU A 49 23.25 10.10 3.58
C GLU A 49 21.72 10.00 3.57
N LEU A 50 21.08 10.82 2.73
CA LEU A 50 19.62 10.88 2.67
C LEU A 50 19.11 9.53 2.17
N ILE A 51 18.32 8.83 2.99
CA ILE A 51 17.62 7.63 2.55
C ILE A 51 16.81 8.01 1.31
N PRO A 52 17.02 7.35 0.17
CA PRO A 52 16.32 7.72 -1.05
C PRO A 52 14.83 7.46 -0.84
N ASN A 53 14.01 8.48 -1.16
CA ASN A 53 12.57 8.42 -1.01
C ASN A 53 11.94 7.55 -2.11
N VAL A 54 12.13 6.24 -2.00
CA VAL A 54 11.63 5.22 -2.92
C VAL A 54 10.57 4.42 -2.19
N VAL A 55 9.38 4.31 -2.79
CA VAL A 55 8.28 3.53 -2.22
C VAL A 55 8.12 2.23 -2.99
N HIS A 56 8.09 1.12 -2.24
CA HIS A 56 7.95 -0.21 -2.80
C HIS A 56 6.54 -0.74 -2.54
N PHE A 57 5.84 -1.12 -3.59
CA PHE A 57 4.58 -1.87 -3.52
C PHE A 57 4.83 -3.30 -3.98
N VAL A 58 4.31 -4.28 -3.26
CA VAL A 58 4.40 -5.70 -3.61
C VAL A 58 2.99 -6.20 -3.89
N LEU A 59 2.71 -6.50 -5.16
CA LEU A 59 1.43 -6.99 -5.64
C LEU A 59 1.64 -8.37 -6.25
N LEU A 60 1.38 -9.41 -5.46
CA LEU A 60 1.57 -10.79 -5.87
C LEU A 60 0.21 -11.41 -6.21
N ALA A 61 0.18 -12.18 -7.29
CA ALA A 61 -0.95 -13.01 -7.66
C ALA A 61 -0.66 -14.47 -7.32
N GLU A 62 -1.72 -15.27 -7.29
CA GLU A 62 -1.59 -16.73 -7.24
C GLU A 62 -0.90 -17.27 -8.50
N GLU A 63 -0.52 -18.54 -8.44
CA GLU A 63 0.13 -19.19 -9.56
C GLU A 63 -0.75 -19.22 -10.81
N GLY A 64 -0.19 -18.86 -11.96
CA GLY A 64 -0.92 -18.79 -13.21
C GLY A 64 -1.88 -17.60 -13.33
N GLN A 65 -1.96 -16.72 -12.31
CA GLN A 65 -2.81 -15.53 -12.31
C GLN A 65 -1.99 -14.25 -12.51
N GLN A 66 -2.67 -13.20 -12.96
CA GLN A 66 -2.11 -11.84 -13.01
C GLN A 66 -2.61 -11.03 -11.81
N ALA A 67 -1.75 -10.16 -11.30
CA ALA A 67 -2.11 -9.29 -10.19
C ALA A 67 -3.13 -8.25 -10.67
N GLU A 68 -4.23 -8.15 -9.94
CA GLU A 68 -5.25 -7.14 -10.17
C GLU A 68 -4.96 -5.88 -9.38
N LEU A 69 -5.00 -4.75 -10.09
CA LEU A 69 -4.95 -3.44 -9.47
C LEU A 69 -6.38 -3.02 -9.14
N ASP A 70 -6.83 -3.28 -7.91
CA ASP A 70 -8.14 -2.79 -7.48
C ASP A 70 -8.08 -1.30 -7.13
N TYR A 71 -9.25 -0.73 -6.81
CA TYR A 71 -9.36 0.68 -6.47
C TYR A 71 -8.55 1.06 -5.23
N ALA A 72 -8.50 0.20 -4.22
CA ALA A 72 -7.76 0.47 -2.99
C ALA A 72 -6.24 0.53 -3.25
N ARG A 73 -5.70 -0.42 -4.02
CA ARG A 73 -4.29 -0.44 -4.44
C ARG A 73 -3.95 0.76 -5.32
N PHE A 74 -4.84 1.13 -6.24
CA PHE A 74 -4.70 2.34 -7.04
C PHE A 74 -4.60 3.60 -6.15
N LEU A 75 -5.50 3.74 -5.17
CA LEU A 75 -5.49 4.87 -4.24
C LEU A 75 -4.23 4.91 -3.38
N ALA A 76 -3.77 3.76 -2.88
CA ALA A 76 -2.56 3.68 -2.06
C ALA A 76 -1.32 4.14 -2.86
N ILE A 77 -1.17 3.67 -4.09
CA ILE A 77 -0.06 4.10 -4.97
C ILE A 77 -0.19 5.60 -5.28
N LYS A 78 -1.38 6.08 -5.61
CA LYS A 78 -1.63 7.50 -5.88
C LYS A 78 -1.32 8.38 -4.66
N ALA A 79 -1.66 7.93 -3.46
CA ALA A 79 -1.35 8.62 -2.22
C ALA A 79 0.17 8.68 -1.97
N ALA A 80 0.91 7.60 -2.25
CA ALA A 80 2.37 7.60 -2.16
C ALA A 80 3.01 8.63 -3.11
N ILE A 81 2.51 8.72 -4.35
CA ILE A 81 3.00 9.71 -5.33
C ILE A 81 2.83 11.13 -4.79
N ILE A 82 1.65 11.46 -4.27
CA ILE A 82 1.30 12.84 -3.93
C ILE A 82 1.81 13.23 -2.54
N ARG A 83 1.52 12.39 -1.53
CA ARG A 83 1.75 12.75 -0.12
C ARG A 83 3.18 12.51 0.30
N MET A 84 3.79 11.42 -0.15
CA MET A 84 5.14 11.05 0.26
C MET A 84 6.22 11.74 -0.57
N ASP A 85 5.88 12.37 -1.70
CA ASP A 85 6.87 12.91 -2.64
C ASP A 85 7.87 11.86 -3.14
N ALA A 86 7.37 10.63 -3.31
CA ALA A 86 8.22 9.51 -3.69
C ALA A 86 8.94 9.84 -5.01
N ARG A 87 10.27 9.88 -4.95
CA ARG A 87 11.12 10.12 -6.13
C ARG A 87 10.97 9.00 -7.14
N GLU A 88 10.77 7.78 -6.64
CA GLU A 88 10.52 6.60 -7.43
C GLU A 88 9.50 5.72 -6.72
N ILE A 89 8.62 5.10 -7.50
CA ILE A 89 7.71 4.07 -7.01
C ILE A 89 8.00 2.78 -7.76
N LYS A 90 8.34 1.73 -7.02
CA LYS A 90 8.60 0.40 -7.57
C LYS A 90 7.42 -0.52 -7.27
N LEU A 91 6.80 -1.03 -8.32
CA LEU A 91 5.72 -2.01 -8.23
C LEU A 91 6.26 -3.40 -8.54
N HIS A 92 6.45 -4.21 -7.50
CA HIS A 92 6.96 -5.57 -7.59
C HIS A 92 5.82 -6.55 -7.81
N THR A 93 5.92 -7.38 -8.84
CA THR A 93 4.86 -8.34 -9.18
C THR A 93 5.37 -9.53 -9.99
N TYR A 94 4.69 -10.67 -9.93
CA TYR A 94 4.92 -11.80 -10.85
C TYR A 94 4.34 -11.56 -12.24
N GLY A 95 3.34 -10.70 -12.33
CA GLY A 95 2.64 -10.36 -13.56
C GLY A 95 1.48 -9.44 -13.22
N LEU A 96 1.26 -8.41 -14.02
CA LEU A 96 0.20 -7.43 -13.81
C LEU A 96 -0.83 -7.54 -14.93
N ASN A 97 -2.11 -7.45 -14.60
CA ASN A 97 -3.14 -7.30 -15.63
C ASN A 97 -3.06 -5.89 -16.23
N ASN A 98 -2.39 -5.78 -17.37
CA ASN A 98 -2.22 -4.51 -18.08
C ASN A 98 -3.52 -3.99 -18.72
N ALA A 99 -4.55 -4.84 -18.87
CA ALA A 99 -5.87 -4.45 -19.36
C ALA A 99 -6.72 -3.79 -18.28
N ASN A 100 -6.29 -3.83 -17.02
CA ASN A 100 -6.97 -3.18 -15.91
C ASN A 100 -7.09 -1.65 -16.13
N GLN A 101 -8.27 -1.08 -15.86
CA GLN A 101 -8.59 0.34 -16.10
C GLN A 101 -7.71 1.35 -15.34
N TRP A 102 -7.06 0.93 -14.26
CA TRP A 102 -6.23 1.79 -13.41
C TRP A 102 -4.77 1.83 -13.85
N TRP A 103 -4.27 0.76 -14.47
CA TRP A 103 -2.87 0.68 -14.89
C TRP A 103 -2.44 1.79 -15.87
N PRO A 104 -3.23 2.14 -16.91
CA PRO A 104 -2.89 3.26 -17.80
C PRO A 104 -2.68 4.59 -17.07
N LYS A 105 -3.34 4.79 -15.92
CA LYS A 105 -3.22 6.01 -15.11
C LYS A 105 -1.96 6.02 -14.24
N LEU A 106 -1.37 4.86 -13.94
CA LEU A 106 -0.20 4.73 -13.07
C LEU A 106 1.10 4.47 -13.83
N LYS A 107 1.06 3.84 -15.00
CA LYS A 107 2.24 3.32 -15.70
C LYS A 107 3.38 4.34 -15.94
N ASN A 108 3.06 5.64 -16.02
CA ASN A 108 4.05 6.70 -16.23
C ASN A 108 4.66 7.22 -14.92
N HIS A 109 4.15 6.78 -13.77
CA HIS A 109 4.57 7.21 -12.43
C HIS A 109 5.21 6.08 -11.62
N VAL A 110 5.20 4.84 -12.15
CA VAL A 110 5.70 3.66 -11.44
C VAL A 110 6.63 2.86 -12.34
N THR A 111 7.70 2.36 -11.74
CA THR A 111 8.60 1.38 -12.35
C THR A 111 8.06 -0.01 -12.03
N LEU A 112 7.68 -0.77 -13.07
CA LEU A 112 7.29 -2.16 -12.90
C LEU A 112 8.53 -3.04 -12.69
N VAL A 113 8.58 -3.77 -11.59
CA VAL A 113 9.65 -4.72 -11.26
C VAL A 113 9.08 -6.13 -11.33
N THR A 114 9.40 -6.84 -12.39
CA THR A 114 8.97 -8.23 -12.55
C THR A 114 9.81 -9.14 -11.69
N LEU A 115 9.16 -9.84 -10.77
CA LEU A 115 9.78 -10.85 -9.93
C LEU A 115 9.71 -12.21 -10.62
N ASN A 116 10.80 -12.95 -10.59
CA ASN A 116 10.80 -14.35 -11.00
C ASN A 116 10.57 -15.21 -9.75
N ARG A 117 9.38 -15.82 -9.64
CA ARG A 117 8.98 -16.65 -8.50
C ARG A 117 9.99 -17.77 -8.19
N ASN A 118 10.59 -18.35 -9.22
CA ASN A 118 11.55 -19.46 -9.11
C ASN A 118 12.96 -18.99 -8.67
N LYS A 119 13.19 -17.68 -8.59
CA LYS A 119 14.46 -17.09 -8.18
C LYS A 119 14.37 -16.34 -6.85
N ILE A 120 13.26 -16.48 -6.12
CA ILE A 120 13.12 -15.88 -4.80
C ILE A 120 13.52 -16.92 -3.76
N TYR A 121 14.70 -16.70 -3.17
CA TYR A 121 15.25 -17.53 -2.12
C TYR A 121 15.21 -16.78 -0.79
N ALA A 122 14.86 -17.51 0.26
CA ALA A 122 15.05 -17.14 1.64
C ALA A 122 16.56 -17.15 1.98
N PRO A 123 16.95 -16.63 3.16
CA PRO A 123 18.28 -16.85 3.70
C PRO A 123 18.68 -18.34 3.62
N TYR A 124 19.96 -18.61 3.39
CA TYR A 124 20.52 -19.97 3.19
C TYR A 124 20.07 -20.68 1.91
N ASN A 125 19.62 -19.92 0.90
CA ASN A 125 19.31 -20.43 -0.44
C ASN A 125 18.13 -21.41 -0.49
N HIS A 126 17.24 -21.36 0.49
CA HIS A 126 15.99 -22.12 0.46
C HIS A 126 14.95 -21.39 -0.39
N PRO A 127 14.21 -22.06 -1.29
CA PRO A 127 13.09 -21.44 -1.99
C PRO A 127 12.09 -20.87 -0.98
N ILE A 128 11.61 -19.63 -1.19
CA ILE A 128 10.56 -19.07 -0.30
C ILE A 128 9.27 -19.91 -0.36
N SER A 129 9.03 -20.64 -1.46
CA SER A 129 7.93 -21.61 -1.56
C SER A 129 7.99 -22.73 -0.51
N HIS A 130 9.14 -22.96 0.12
CA HIS A 130 9.32 -23.96 1.17
C HIS A 130 9.29 -23.37 2.57
N LEU A 131 9.10 -22.05 2.71
CA LEU A 131 8.92 -21.44 4.02
C LEU A 131 7.50 -21.77 4.52
N ASP A 132 7.43 -22.72 5.44
CA ASP A 132 6.22 -22.95 6.22
C ASP A 132 6.14 -21.84 7.27
N LEU A 133 5.42 -20.76 6.94
CA LEU A 133 5.19 -19.68 7.89
C LEU A 133 4.23 -20.22 8.96
N PRO A 134 4.55 -20.14 10.26
CA PRO A 134 3.63 -20.58 11.29
C PRO A 134 2.33 -19.80 11.12
N GLY A 135 1.26 -20.52 10.77
CA GLY A 135 -0.07 -19.94 10.68
C GLY A 135 -0.45 -19.29 12.02
N PRO A 136 -1.35 -18.29 12.02
CA PRO A 136 -1.87 -17.75 13.27
C PRO A 136 -2.41 -18.91 14.10
N SER A 137 -1.83 -19.12 15.29
CA SER A 137 -2.31 -20.17 16.19
C SER A 137 -3.79 -19.93 16.44
N PRO A 138 -4.64 -20.96 16.36
CA PRO A 138 -6.06 -20.80 16.66
C PRO A 138 -6.18 -20.17 18.04
N ILE A 139 -6.88 -19.04 18.12
CA ILE A 139 -7.19 -18.36 19.38
C ILE A 139 -7.82 -19.42 20.27
N ARG A 140 -7.14 -19.78 21.37
CA ARG A 140 -7.72 -20.64 22.39
C ARG A 140 -8.94 -19.92 22.92
N HIS A 141 -10.13 -20.42 22.56
CA HIS A 141 -11.33 -20.09 23.30
C HIS A 141 -11.18 -20.75 24.67
N ASP A 142 -10.70 -19.99 25.64
CA ASP A 142 -10.77 -20.42 27.03
C ASP A 142 -12.26 -20.64 27.37
N PRO A 143 -12.64 -21.81 27.91
CA PRO A 143 -14.01 -22.02 28.34
C PRO A 143 -14.35 -21.05 29.47
N PRO A 144 -15.60 -20.56 29.53
CA PRO A 144 -16.03 -19.61 30.56
C PRO A 144 -15.78 -20.21 31.95
N GLY A 145 -14.93 -19.54 32.72
CA GLY A 145 -14.51 -19.96 34.04
C GLY A 145 -15.69 -20.11 35.00
N HIS A 146 -15.66 -21.19 35.78
CA HIS A 146 -16.52 -21.33 36.95
C HIS A 146 -16.20 -20.23 37.97
N PRO A 147 -17.21 -19.61 38.60
CA PRO A 147 -16.98 -18.67 39.68
C PRO A 147 -16.39 -19.39 40.91
N PRO A 148 -15.45 -18.75 41.63
CA PRO A 148 -14.89 -19.27 42.87
C PRO A 148 -15.94 -19.34 44.00
N PRO A 149 -15.66 -20.15 45.05
CA PRO A 149 -16.64 -20.62 46.04
C PRO A 149 -17.29 -19.52 46.89
#